data_AF-A0A8D8V8M3-F1
#
_entry.id   AF-A0A8D8V8M3-F1
#
_cell.length_a   1.000
_cell.length_b   1.000
_cell.length_c   1.000
_cell.angle_alpha   90.00
_cell.angle_beta   90.00
_cell.angle_gamma   90.00
#
_symmetry.space_group_name_H-M   'P 1'
#
loop_
_entity.id
_entity.type
_entity.pdbx_description
1 polymer ?
#
loop_
_entity_poly.entity_id
_entity_poly.type
_entity_poly.pdbx_seq_one_letter_code
_entity_poly.pdbx_strand_id
1 'polypeptide(L)'
;MCSWIESTRMTINMACNQLGQTWFESGVSENAVSGHIQLIIPGESACFACAPPLIVASGIDEKTLKKDGVCAASLPTTMGVVAGFLVQNTLKKLLKFGEVSWYLGYSALTDFFPKMKLKPNPTCDDLDCVQRQQEFNAKPKEVDAAVDQGKEKQVVHEENKWGISLVDESVDTEETRTHVQLTEGVTLAYSLPATDTLSIVEDVPSGEVDESEQSLEDLARQLKSM
;
A
#
# COMPACT_ATOMS: atom_id res chain seq x y z
N MET A 1 -36.27 3.79 12.32
CA MET A 1 -35.72 3.31 11.03
C MET A 1 -34.20 3.35 11.13
N CYS A 2 -33.59 2.23 11.47
CA CYS A 2 -32.14 2.10 11.56
C CYS A 2 -31.77 0.89 10.71
N SER A 3 -31.16 1.10 9.56
CA SER A 3 -30.63 0.04 8.69
C SER A 3 -29.36 -0.64 9.27
N TRP A 4 -29.11 -0.47 10.56
CA TRP A 4 -28.01 -1.04 11.37
C TRP A 4 -28.42 -2.39 11.96
N ILE A 5 -28.92 -3.30 11.13
CA ILE A 5 -29.36 -4.62 11.60
C ILE A 5 -28.62 -5.68 10.78
N GLU A 6 -27.83 -6.51 11.46
CA GLU A 6 -27.06 -7.59 10.84
C GLU A 6 -27.99 -8.60 10.15
N SER A 7 -29.21 -8.80 10.66
CA SER A 7 -30.25 -9.61 9.99
C SER A 7 -30.62 -9.12 8.59
N THR A 8 -30.54 -7.81 8.32
CA THR A 8 -30.79 -7.27 6.97
C THR A 8 -29.64 -7.60 6.03
N ARG A 9 -28.40 -7.52 6.52
CA ARG A 9 -27.19 -7.89 5.77
C ARG A 9 -27.18 -9.38 5.45
N MET A 10 -27.60 -10.21 6.39
CA MET A 10 -27.76 -11.65 6.17
C MET A 10 -28.82 -11.95 5.10
N THR A 11 -29.95 -11.23 5.13
CA THR A 11 -31.01 -11.36 4.12
C THR A 11 -30.51 -11.01 2.71
N ILE A 12 -29.77 -9.91 2.58
CA ILE A 12 -29.14 -9.52 1.30
C ILE A 12 -28.13 -10.59 0.86
N ASN A 13 -27.29 -11.08 1.78
CA ASN A 13 -26.32 -12.11 1.50
C ASN A 13 -26.96 -13.39 0.93
N MET A 14 -28.03 -13.90 1.56
CA MET A 14 -28.74 -15.07 1.08
C MET A 14 -29.31 -14.85 -0.33
N ALA A 15 -29.98 -13.72 -0.56
CA ALA A 15 -30.55 -13.40 -1.86
C ALA A 15 -29.46 -13.27 -2.96
N CYS A 16 -28.33 -12.64 -2.64
CA CYS A 16 -27.23 -12.49 -3.57
C CYS A 16 -26.51 -13.82 -3.87
N ASN A 17 -26.34 -14.71 -2.88
CA ASN A 17 -25.77 -16.04 -3.11
C ASN A 17 -26.69 -16.90 -4.00
N GLN A 18 -28.00 -16.88 -3.74
CA GLN A 18 -29.01 -17.54 -4.57
C GLN A 18 -28.99 -17.06 -6.02
N LEU A 19 -28.89 -15.76 -6.25
CA LEU A 19 -28.87 -15.18 -7.60
C LEU A 19 -27.47 -15.19 -8.25
N GLY A 20 -26.41 -15.44 -7.50
CA GLY A 20 -25.03 -15.22 -7.96
C GLY A 20 -24.71 -13.74 -8.23
N GLN A 21 -25.41 -12.82 -7.55
CA GLN A 21 -25.28 -11.39 -7.77
C GLN A 21 -24.07 -10.82 -7.00
N THR A 22 -23.20 -10.10 -7.70
CA THR A 22 -22.12 -9.33 -7.07
C THR A 22 -22.68 -8.10 -6.38
N TRP A 23 -22.23 -7.80 -5.17
CA TRP A 23 -22.68 -6.64 -4.39
C TRP A 23 -21.57 -6.08 -3.51
N PHE A 24 -21.78 -4.86 -3.01
CA PHE A 24 -20.90 -4.21 -2.04
C PHE A 24 -21.62 -4.06 -0.71
N GLU A 25 -20.90 -4.37 0.35
CA GLU A 25 -21.29 -4.12 1.74
C GLU A 25 -20.49 -2.92 2.26
N SER A 26 -21.09 -2.12 3.14
CA SER A 26 -20.41 -1.05 3.85
C SER A 26 -20.94 -0.89 5.26
N GLY A 27 -20.04 -0.69 6.22
CA GLY A 27 -20.35 -0.58 7.65
C GLY A 27 -19.59 0.54 8.34
N VAL A 28 -20.19 1.08 9.40
CA VAL A 28 -19.59 2.07 10.31
C VAL A 28 -19.76 1.54 11.73
N SER A 29 -18.76 1.70 12.58
CA SER A 29 -18.83 1.25 13.97
C SER A 29 -19.77 2.12 14.82
N GLU A 30 -20.28 1.56 15.90
CA GLU A 30 -21.20 2.26 16.83
C GLU A 30 -20.59 3.49 17.50
N ASN A 31 -19.26 3.54 17.60
CA ASN A 31 -18.50 4.67 18.13
C ASN A 31 -18.09 5.69 17.05
N ALA A 32 -18.50 5.48 15.79
CA ALA A 32 -18.20 6.31 14.62
C ALA A 32 -16.72 6.58 14.31
N VAL A 33 -15.77 5.86 14.91
CA VAL A 33 -14.33 6.05 14.63
C VAL A 33 -13.74 5.01 13.67
N SER A 34 -14.56 4.10 13.15
CA SER A 34 -14.11 3.14 12.15
C SER A 34 -15.21 2.78 11.17
N GLY A 35 -14.81 2.29 10.01
CA GLY A 35 -15.72 1.79 9.00
C GLY A 35 -15.03 0.89 7.99
N HIS A 36 -15.79 0.29 7.09
CA HIS A 36 -15.25 -0.54 6.03
C HIS A 36 -16.18 -0.60 4.83
N ILE A 37 -15.62 -1.04 3.71
CA ILE A 37 -16.35 -1.51 2.55
C ILE A 37 -15.82 -2.89 2.14
N GLN A 38 -16.70 -3.75 1.65
CA GLN A 38 -16.37 -5.08 1.19
C GLN A 38 -17.05 -5.39 -0.15
N LEU A 39 -16.28 -5.92 -1.10
CA LEU A 39 -16.78 -6.46 -2.35
C LEU A 39 -17.06 -7.95 -2.19
N ILE A 40 -18.32 -8.34 -2.42
CA ILE A 40 -18.77 -9.72 -2.31
C ILE A 40 -19.15 -10.22 -3.70
N ILE A 41 -18.36 -11.18 -4.18
CA ILE A 41 -18.61 -11.94 -5.40
C ILE A 41 -18.88 -13.39 -4.95
N PRO A 42 -20.14 -13.86 -4.98
CA PRO A 42 -20.48 -15.21 -4.54
C PRO A 42 -19.60 -16.27 -5.20
N GLY A 43 -18.89 -17.04 -4.37
CA GLY A 43 -17.97 -18.11 -4.81
C GLY A 43 -16.50 -17.70 -4.97
N GLU A 44 -16.20 -16.41 -5.19
CA GLU A 44 -14.82 -15.91 -5.34
C GLU A 44 -14.29 -15.26 -4.06
N SER A 45 -15.09 -14.39 -3.43
CA SER A 45 -14.74 -13.70 -2.18
C SER A 45 -15.64 -14.13 -1.03
N ALA A 46 -15.20 -13.90 0.20
CA ALA A 46 -15.98 -14.22 1.39
C ALA A 46 -17.36 -13.56 1.34
N CYS A 47 -18.42 -14.36 1.45
CA CYS A 47 -19.77 -13.85 1.66
C CYS A 47 -19.92 -13.40 3.12
N PHE A 48 -21.02 -12.73 3.46
CA PHE A 48 -21.24 -12.21 4.81
C PHE A 48 -21.33 -13.33 5.87
N ALA A 49 -21.83 -14.51 5.47
CA ALA A 49 -21.91 -15.70 6.33
C ALA A 49 -20.58 -16.49 6.43
N CYS A 50 -19.54 -16.15 5.65
CA CYS A 50 -18.25 -16.83 5.76
C CYS A 50 -17.50 -16.47 7.03
N ALA A 51 -17.67 -15.23 7.53
CA ALA A 51 -17.07 -14.72 8.75
C ALA A 51 -18.10 -13.87 9.51
N PRO A 52 -19.18 -14.49 10.03
CA PRO A 52 -20.27 -13.76 10.65
C PRO A 52 -19.81 -13.11 11.95
N PRO A 53 -20.32 -11.91 12.29
CA PRO A 53 -20.05 -11.31 13.60
C PRO A 53 -20.62 -12.19 14.71
N LEU A 54 -20.01 -12.12 15.90
CA LEU A 54 -20.32 -13.00 17.03
C LEU A 54 -21.82 -13.03 17.40
N ILE A 55 -22.52 -11.90 17.25
CA ILE A 55 -23.95 -11.81 17.56
C ILE A 55 -24.80 -12.71 16.66
N VAL A 56 -24.44 -12.77 15.38
CA VAL A 56 -25.10 -13.61 14.38
C VAL A 56 -24.74 -15.07 14.60
N ALA A 57 -23.45 -15.36 14.84
CA ALA A 57 -22.97 -16.71 15.11
C ALA A 57 -23.59 -17.33 16.38
N SER A 58 -23.85 -16.51 17.40
CA SER A 58 -24.42 -16.97 18.68
C SER A 58 -25.95 -17.07 18.67
N GLY A 59 -26.62 -16.68 17.58
CA GLY A 59 -28.08 -16.67 17.47
C GLY A 59 -28.78 -15.73 18.46
N ILE A 60 -28.06 -14.75 19.02
CA ILE A 60 -28.61 -13.78 19.97
C ILE A 60 -29.36 -12.71 19.17
N ASP A 61 -30.61 -12.42 19.55
CA ASP A 61 -31.38 -11.35 18.90
C ASP A 61 -30.70 -10.00 19.16
N GLU A 62 -30.30 -9.30 18.10
CA GLU A 62 -29.67 -7.97 18.15
C GLU A 62 -30.49 -6.95 18.95
N LYS A 63 -31.83 -7.13 19.00
CA LYS A 63 -32.70 -6.28 19.80
C LYS A 63 -32.40 -6.35 21.29
N THR A 64 -31.86 -7.47 21.77
CA THR A 64 -31.51 -7.65 23.20
C THR A 64 -30.25 -6.86 23.60
N LEU A 65 -29.39 -6.51 22.64
CA LEU A 65 -28.21 -5.66 22.88
C LEU A 65 -28.52 -4.17 22.80
N LYS A 66 -29.59 -3.79 22.09
CA LYS A 66 -30.02 -2.39 21.95
C LYS A 66 -30.72 -1.95 23.23
N LYS A 67 -30.07 -1.07 24.00
CA LYS A 67 -30.73 -0.37 25.10
C LYS A 67 -31.60 0.75 24.55
N ASP A 68 -32.89 0.68 24.80
CA ASP A 68 -33.83 1.73 24.41
C ASP A 68 -33.37 3.09 24.97
N GLY A 69 -33.29 4.09 24.09
CA GLY A 69 -32.86 5.46 24.43
C GLY A 69 -31.35 5.74 24.27
N VAL A 70 -30.52 4.77 23.86
CA VAL A 70 -29.11 5.00 23.53
C VAL A 70 -28.93 5.00 22.02
N CYS A 71 -28.53 6.14 21.46
CA CYS A 71 -28.12 6.23 20.06
C CYS A 71 -26.67 5.77 19.91
N ALA A 72 -26.37 5.01 18.87
CA ALA A 72 -25.00 4.86 18.40
C ALA A 72 -24.43 6.25 18.10
N ALA A 73 -23.16 6.48 18.42
CA ALA A 73 -22.48 7.69 17.99
C ALA A 73 -22.47 7.70 16.47
N SER A 74 -22.89 8.81 15.89
CA SER A 74 -22.91 9.01 14.44
C SER A 74 -22.15 10.28 14.14
N LEU A 75 -21.06 10.15 13.38
CA LEU A 75 -20.26 11.27 12.95
C LEU A 75 -20.38 11.39 11.42
N PRO A 76 -20.92 12.52 10.90
CA PRO A 76 -21.12 12.70 9.46
C PRO A 76 -19.84 12.53 8.63
N THR A 77 -18.67 12.81 9.22
CA THR A 77 -17.37 12.66 8.57
C THR A 77 -17.09 11.20 8.22
N THR A 78 -17.21 10.28 9.18
CA THR A 78 -16.97 8.84 8.97
C THR A 78 -17.96 8.25 7.96
N MET A 79 -19.23 8.66 8.04
CA MET A 79 -20.23 8.26 7.04
C MET A 79 -19.89 8.77 5.64
N GLY A 80 -19.44 10.02 5.52
CA GLY A 80 -19.02 10.61 4.25
C GLY A 80 -17.80 9.91 3.63
N VAL A 81 -16.80 9.57 4.45
CA VAL A 81 -15.60 8.84 4.01
C VAL A 81 -15.97 7.45 3.51
N VAL A 82 -16.75 6.68 4.28
CA VAL A 82 -17.16 5.32 3.89
C VAL A 82 -18.04 5.34 2.64
N ALA A 83 -18.97 6.29 2.53
CA ALA A 83 -19.77 6.46 1.31
C ALA A 83 -18.92 6.82 0.09
N GLY A 84 -17.93 7.71 0.26
CA GLY A 84 -16.98 8.07 -0.78
C GLY A 84 -16.19 6.86 -1.27
N PHE A 85 -15.68 6.03 -0.34
CA PHE A 85 -15.00 4.78 -0.70
C PHE A 85 -15.91 3.80 -1.43
N LEU A 86 -17.15 3.63 -0.97
CA LEU A 86 -18.11 2.72 -1.58
C LEU A 86 -18.39 3.10 -3.04
N VAL A 87 -18.71 4.38 -3.29
CA VAL A 87 -18.99 4.87 -4.65
C VAL A 87 -17.74 4.79 -5.52
N GLN A 88 -16.58 5.19 -5.02
CA GLN A 88 -15.33 5.10 -5.76
C GLN A 88 -15.02 3.65 -6.15
N ASN A 89 -15.22 2.69 -5.26
CA ASN A 89 -14.99 1.28 -5.54
C ASN A 89 -16.00 0.71 -6.54
N THR A 90 -17.26 1.16 -6.45
CA THR A 90 -18.31 0.84 -7.42
C THR A 90 -17.95 1.35 -8.81
N LEU A 91 -17.50 2.60 -8.93
CA LEU A 91 -17.07 3.19 -10.20
C LEU A 91 -15.87 2.44 -10.78
N LYS A 92 -14.84 2.16 -9.98
CA LYS A 92 -13.68 1.34 -10.42
C LYS A 92 -14.12 -0.01 -10.99
N LYS A 93 -15.08 -0.68 -10.34
CA LYS A 93 -15.60 -1.98 -10.78
C LYS A 93 -16.42 -1.89 -12.07
N LEU A 94 -17.31 -0.91 -12.18
CA LEU A 94 -18.20 -0.76 -13.34
C LEU A 94 -17.47 -0.23 -14.59
N LEU A 95 -16.60 0.75 -14.41
CA LEU A 95 -15.87 1.42 -15.50
C LEU A 95 -14.50 0.77 -15.79
N LYS A 96 -14.11 -0.27 -15.04
CA LYS A 96 -12.88 -1.05 -15.22
C LYS A 96 -11.60 -0.19 -15.25
N PHE A 97 -11.47 0.71 -14.29
CA PHE A 97 -10.26 1.53 -14.11
C PHE A 97 -9.72 1.41 -12.69
N GLY A 98 -8.41 1.62 -12.55
CA GLY A 98 -7.72 1.49 -11.28
C GLY A 98 -7.82 0.10 -10.66
N GLU A 99 -7.44 -0.01 -9.40
CA GLU A 99 -7.49 -1.26 -8.63
C GLU A 99 -8.77 -1.33 -7.80
N VAL A 100 -9.61 -2.34 -8.01
CA VAL A 100 -10.82 -2.57 -7.18
C VAL A 100 -10.40 -3.17 -5.84
N SER A 101 -10.83 -2.55 -4.74
CA SER A 101 -10.55 -3.02 -3.38
C SER A 101 -11.53 -4.13 -3.00
N TRP A 102 -11.02 -5.28 -2.57
CA TRP A 102 -11.85 -6.40 -2.06
C TRP A 102 -12.42 -6.10 -0.68
N TYR A 103 -11.57 -5.62 0.21
CA TYR A 103 -11.94 -5.06 1.50
C TYR A 103 -11.06 -3.83 1.72
N LEU A 104 -11.67 -2.75 2.19
CA LEU A 104 -10.98 -1.54 2.61
C LEU A 104 -11.56 -1.10 3.95
N GLY A 105 -10.74 -1.17 4.99
CA GLY A 105 -11.05 -0.63 6.31
C GLY A 105 -10.66 0.84 6.42
N TYR A 106 -11.25 1.52 7.39
CA TYR A 106 -10.94 2.88 7.80
C TYR A 106 -10.91 2.94 9.32
N SER A 107 -9.79 3.39 9.89
CA SER A 107 -9.64 3.73 11.31
C SER A 107 -9.37 5.23 11.42
N ALA A 108 -10.33 5.98 11.95
CA ALA A 108 -10.24 7.43 12.11
C ALA A 108 -9.31 7.87 13.26
N LEU A 109 -9.00 6.96 14.20
CA LEU A 109 -8.11 7.28 15.33
C LEU A 109 -6.63 7.27 14.93
N THR A 110 -6.29 6.49 13.91
CA THR A 110 -4.90 6.24 13.50
C THR A 110 -4.67 6.54 12.03
N ASP A 111 -5.65 7.13 11.35
CA ASP A 111 -5.68 7.38 9.90
C ASP A 111 -5.18 6.18 9.07
N PHE A 112 -5.64 5.00 9.45
CA PHE A 112 -5.17 3.74 8.88
C PHE A 112 -6.21 3.13 7.94
N PHE A 113 -5.74 2.69 6.76
CA PHE A 113 -6.58 2.20 5.67
C PHE A 113 -6.15 0.78 5.22
N PRO A 114 -6.46 -0.27 6.00
CA PRO A 114 -6.05 -1.63 5.65
C PRO A 114 -6.82 -2.15 4.43
N LYS A 115 -6.08 -2.69 3.46
CA LYS A 115 -6.63 -3.48 2.35
C LYS A 115 -6.42 -4.96 2.61
N MET A 116 -7.44 -5.79 2.35
CA MET A 116 -7.31 -7.25 2.40
C MET A 116 -8.21 -7.92 1.37
N LYS A 117 -7.94 -9.19 1.06
CA LYS A 117 -8.82 -10.05 0.26
C LYS A 117 -9.29 -11.21 1.12
N LEU A 118 -10.56 -11.20 1.48
CA LEU A 118 -11.19 -12.26 2.27
C LEU A 118 -11.62 -13.40 1.33
N LYS A 119 -11.15 -14.61 1.62
CA LYS A 119 -11.49 -15.81 0.84
C LYS A 119 -12.77 -16.47 1.38
N PRO A 120 -13.58 -17.12 0.52
CA PRO A 120 -14.73 -17.89 0.94
C PRO A 120 -14.36 -18.99 1.95
N ASN A 121 -15.26 -19.24 2.89
CA ASN A 121 -15.17 -20.37 3.80
C ASN A 121 -15.71 -21.64 3.11
N PRO A 122 -14.92 -22.72 2.95
CA PRO A 122 -15.38 -23.99 2.37
C PRO A 122 -16.53 -24.65 3.13
N THR A 123 -16.65 -24.37 4.43
CA THR A 123 -17.71 -24.88 5.31
C THR A 123 -18.65 -23.77 5.77
N CYS A 124 -18.99 -22.85 4.87
CA CYS A 124 -19.95 -21.78 5.12
C CYS A 124 -21.33 -22.35 5.47
N ASP A 125 -22.05 -21.71 6.41
CA ASP A 125 -23.40 -22.11 6.83
C ASP A 125 -24.43 -21.95 5.69
N ASP A 126 -24.17 -21.02 4.78
CA ASP A 126 -24.96 -20.81 3.57
C ASP A 126 -24.58 -21.84 2.47
N LEU A 127 -25.50 -22.77 2.19
CA LEU A 127 -25.32 -23.81 1.18
C LEU A 127 -25.17 -23.25 -0.23
N ASP A 128 -25.86 -22.15 -0.55
CA ASP A 128 -25.76 -21.50 -1.86
C ASP A 128 -24.35 -20.94 -2.04
N CYS A 129 -23.72 -20.43 -0.97
CA CYS A 129 -22.33 -19.99 -1.02
C CYS A 129 -21.38 -21.14 -1.38
N VAL A 130 -21.52 -22.31 -0.75
CA VAL A 130 -20.69 -23.49 -1.03
C VAL A 130 -20.88 -23.96 -2.47
N GLN A 131 -22.13 -23.96 -2.98
CA GLN A 131 -22.41 -24.26 -4.38
C GLN A 131 -21.71 -23.27 -5.32
N ARG A 132 -21.82 -21.96 -5.07
CA ARG A 132 -21.14 -20.93 -5.88
C ARG A 132 -19.62 -21.08 -5.86
N GLN A 133 -19.03 -21.51 -4.74
CA GLN A 133 -17.60 -21.80 -4.67
C GLN A 133 -17.20 -22.97 -5.59
N GLN A 134 -18.02 -24.03 -5.64
CA GLN A 134 -17.79 -25.15 -6.55
C GLN A 134 -17.88 -24.71 -8.01
N GLU A 135 -18.90 -23.91 -8.35
CA GLU A 135 -19.07 -23.33 -9.68
C GLU A 135 -17.88 -22.43 -10.07
N PHE A 136 -17.38 -21.62 -9.13
CA PHE A 136 -16.22 -20.77 -9.35
C PHE A 136 -14.93 -21.58 -9.56
N ASN A 137 -14.72 -22.63 -8.78
CA ASN A 137 -13.56 -23.51 -8.92
C ASN A 137 -13.59 -24.37 -10.19
N ALA A 138 -14.78 -24.72 -10.67
CA ALA A 138 -14.98 -25.49 -11.90
C ALA A 138 -14.77 -24.63 -13.16
N LYS A 139 -14.96 -23.32 -13.06
CA LYS A 139 -14.61 -22.41 -14.16
C LYS A 139 -13.10 -22.45 -14.37
N PRO A 140 -12.61 -22.58 -15.61
CA PRO A 140 -11.18 -22.43 -15.88
C PRO A 140 -10.80 -21.04 -15.37
N LYS A 141 -9.76 -20.99 -14.53
CA LYS A 141 -9.20 -19.69 -14.14
C LYS A 141 -8.77 -19.03 -15.43
N GLU A 142 -9.50 -18.01 -15.86
CA GLU A 142 -8.94 -17.05 -16.78
C GLU A 142 -7.66 -16.62 -16.09
N VAL A 143 -6.53 -16.96 -16.71
CA VAL A 143 -5.23 -16.45 -16.29
C VAL A 143 -5.47 -14.96 -16.41
N ASP A 144 -5.70 -14.28 -15.28
CA ASP A 144 -5.81 -12.83 -15.25
C ASP A 144 -4.60 -12.37 -16.03
N ALA A 145 -4.84 -11.88 -17.26
CA ALA A 145 -3.83 -11.24 -18.06
C ALA A 145 -3.25 -10.24 -17.08
N ALA A 146 -2.01 -10.50 -16.67
CA ALA A 146 -1.33 -9.80 -15.59
C ALA A 146 -1.80 -8.37 -15.68
N VAL A 147 -2.49 -7.88 -14.62
CA VAL A 147 -2.86 -6.47 -14.44
C VAL A 147 -1.82 -5.72 -15.20
N ASP A 148 -2.22 -5.11 -16.34
CA ASP A 148 -1.31 -4.43 -17.25
C ASP A 148 -0.46 -3.57 -16.32
N GLN A 149 0.73 -4.07 -15.98
CA GLN A 149 1.78 -3.32 -15.32
C GLN A 149 2.20 -2.47 -16.49
N GLY A 150 1.32 -1.50 -16.80
CA GLY A 150 1.19 -0.93 -18.12
C GLY A 150 2.56 -0.44 -18.41
N LYS A 151 3.25 -1.13 -19.34
CA LYS A 151 4.69 -1.02 -19.61
C LYS A 151 5.10 0.36 -19.14
N GLU A 152 5.76 0.45 -17.98
CA GLU A 152 5.91 1.71 -17.26
C GLU A 152 6.17 2.78 -18.30
N LYS A 153 5.19 3.67 -18.51
CA LYS A 153 5.28 4.59 -19.63
C LYS A 153 6.57 5.36 -19.39
N GLN A 154 7.57 5.10 -20.23
CA GLN A 154 8.88 5.68 -20.06
C GLN A 154 8.67 7.18 -19.95
N VAL A 155 9.02 7.75 -18.80
CA VAL A 155 8.73 9.15 -18.48
C VAL A 155 9.60 9.99 -19.39
N VAL A 156 9.03 10.50 -20.48
CA VAL A 156 9.72 11.41 -21.39
C VAL A 156 9.62 12.82 -20.82
N HIS A 157 10.76 13.40 -20.44
CA HIS A 157 10.84 14.79 -20.03
C HIS A 157 10.93 15.68 -21.28
N GLU A 158 10.04 16.66 -21.42
CA GLU A 158 10.04 17.61 -22.54
C GLU A 158 11.34 18.42 -22.62
N GLU A 159 11.96 18.71 -21.46
CA GLU A 159 13.27 19.35 -21.37
C GLU A 159 14.09 18.70 -20.24
N ASN A 160 15.38 18.43 -20.48
CA ASN A 160 16.35 17.99 -19.48
C ASN A 160 17.63 18.85 -19.57
N LYS A 161 17.51 20.14 -19.24
CA LYS A 161 18.60 21.13 -19.35
C LYS A 161 19.80 20.82 -18.45
N TRP A 162 19.57 20.07 -17.37
CA TRP A 162 20.55 19.77 -16.33
C TRP A 162 21.16 18.37 -16.45
N GLY A 163 20.83 17.62 -17.52
CA GLY A 163 21.42 16.31 -17.77
C GLY A 163 21.12 15.26 -16.70
N ILE A 164 19.99 15.39 -16.00
CA ILE A 164 19.61 14.49 -14.90
C ILE A 164 19.34 13.10 -15.48
N SER A 165 19.99 12.08 -14.93
CA SER A 165 19.81 10.67 -15.32
C SER A 165 19.21 9.88 -14.17
N LEU A 166 18.34 8.92 -14.50
CA LEU A 166 17.82 7.93 -13.56
C LEU A 166 18.93 6.90 -13.31
N VAL A 167 19.46 6.90 -12.09
CA VAL A 167 20.36 5.83 -11.63
C VAL A 167 19.49 4.70 -11.12
N ASP A 168 19.71 3.51 -11.66
CA ASP A 168 19.04 2.31 -11.18
C ASP A 168 19.79 1.79 -9.95
N GLU A 169 19.22 2.01 -8.76
CA GLU A 169 19.79 1.57 -7.47
C GLU A 169 19.71 0.04 -7.28
N SER A 170 19.07 -0.70 -8.20
CA SER A 170 19.01 -2.17 -8.15
C SER A 170 20.22 -2.86 -8.80
N VAL A 171 21.07 -2.10 -9.49
CA VAL A 171 22.34 -2.59 -10.02
C VAL A 171 23.41 -2.31 -8.98
N ASP A 172 23.86 -3.37 -8.28
CA ASP A 172 25.12 -3.30 -7.53
C ASP A 172 26.18 -2.75 -8.47
N THR A 173 26.71 -1.58 -8.17
CA THR A 173 27.73 -0.91 -8.98
C THR A 173 29.06 -1.65 -8.78
N GLU A 174 29.15 -2.86 -9.34
CA GLU A 174 30.38 -3.64 -9.46
C GLU A 174 31.28 -3.10 -10.59
N GLU A 175 30.80 -2.13 -11.37
CA GLU A 175 31.55 -1.54 -12.47
C GLU A 175 32.25 -0.26 -12.02
N THR A 176 33.42 -0.46 -11.41
CA THR A 176 34.71 0.24 -11.63
C THR A 176 35.62 0.01 -10.41
N ARG A 177 35.84 -1.26 -10.02
CA ARG A 177 36.96 -1.58 -9.12
C ARG A 177 38.24 -1.48 -9.95
N THR A 178 38.86 -0.30 -10.00
CA THR A 178 40.28 -0.20 -10.34
C THR A 178 41.02 -1.14 -9.40
N HIS A 179 41.66 -2.17 -9.96
CA HIS A 179 42.35 -3.21 -9.19
C HIS A 179 43.62 -2.63 -8.54
N VAL A 180 43.46 -1.86 -7.47
CA VAL A 180 44.56 -1.44 -6.61
C VAL A 180 44.88 -2.61 -5.70
N GLN A 181 46.08 -3.15 -5.82
CA GLN A 181 46.52 -4.33 -5.08
C GLN A 181 46.76 -3.94 -3.61
N LEU A 182 45.76 -4.20 -2.76
CA LEU A 182 45.78 -3.93 -1.32
C LEU A 182 46.24 -5.18 -0.54
N THR A 183 46.93 -4.96 0.57
CA THR A 183 47.37 -6.03 1.47
C THR A 183 46.20 -6.67 2.21
N GLU A 184 46.37 -7.93 2.60
CA GLU A 184 45.34 -8.73 3.26
C GLU A 184 44.77 -8.02 4.50
N GLY A 185 43.46 -7.73 4.48
CA GLY A 185 42.74 -7.11 5.60
C GLY A 185 42.34 -5.64 5.44
N VAL A 186 42.64 -4.99 4.32
CA VAL A 186 42.24 -3.58 4.07
C VAL A 186 41.31 -3.47 2.86
N THR A 187 40.15 -2.84 3.05
CA THR A 187 39.18 -2.55 1.97
C THR A 187 38.91 -1.04 1.87
N LEU A 188 38.73 -0.55 0.65
CA LEU A 188 38.33 0.83 0.38
C LEU A 188 36.83 1.00 0.61
N ALA A 189 36.43 2.02 1.35
CA ALA A 189 35.02 2.32 1.64
C ALA A 189 34.29 2.99 0.47
N TYR A 190 35.02 3.64 -0.45
CA TYR A 190 34.48 4.20 -1.69
C TYR A 190 35.61 4.38 -2.72
N SER A 191 35.26 4.41 -4.00
CA SER A 191 36.18 4.73 -5.11
C SER A 191 35.84 6.10 -5.71
N LEU A 192 36.86 6.91 -5.99
CA LEU A 192 36.70 8.13 -6.79
C LEU A 192 36.63 7.74 -8.27
N PRO A 193 35.76 8.37 -9.08
CA PRO A 193 35.76 8.13 -10.53
C PRO A 193 37.12 8.52 -11.12
N ALA A 194 37.60 7.72 -12.07
CA ALA A 194 38.83 8.00 -12.79
C ALA A 194 38.67 9.36 -13.50
N THR A 195 39.53 10.31 -13.20
CA THR A 195 39.63 11.54 -13.98
C THR A 195 40.12 11.14 -15.36
N ASP A 196 39.19 11.04 -16.32
CA ASP A 196 39.55 10.93 -17.72
C ASP A 196 40.42 12.14 -18.07
N THR A 197 41.62 11.84 -18.54
CA THR A 197 42.53 12.81 -19.13
C THR A 197 41.86 13.43 -20.36
N LEU A 198 41.15 14.54 -20.16
CA LEU A 198 40.77 15.46 -21.22
C LEU A 198 41.31 16.84 -20.85
N SER A 199 42.31 17.24 -21.64
CA SER A 199 42.76 18.62 -21.91
C SER A 199 42.24 19.69 -20.96
N ILE A 200 43.11 20.10 -20.03
CA ILE A 200 42.99 21.36 -19.31
C ILE A 200 42.93 22.47 -20.37
N VAL A 201 41.73 22.99 -20.60
CA VAL A 201 41.55 24.37 -21.04
C VAL A 201 41.45 25.16 -19.73
N GLU A 202 42.40 26.07 -19.53
CA GLU A 202 42.48 26.97 -18.39
C GLU A 202 41.17 27.75 -18.23
N ASP A 203 40.52 27.64 -17.07
CA ASP A 203 39.88 28.75 -16.34
C ASP A 203 38.98 28.22 -15.20
N VAL A 204 39.57 27.94 -14.03
CA VAL A 204 38.90 28.06 -12.71
C VAL A 204 39.99 28.35 -11.65
N PRO A 205 39.85 29.38 -10.80
CA PRO A 205 40.94 29.87 -9.96
C PRO A 205 41.26 28.91 -8.82
N SER A 206 42.51 28.44 -8.80
CA SER A 206 43.12 27.76 -7.66
C SER A 206 43.27 28.75 -6.50
N GLY A 207 42.59 28.50 -5.40
CA GLY A 207 42.90 29.12 -4.12
C GLY A 207 44.26 28.62 -3.65
N GLU A 208 45.30 29.42 -3.88
CA GLU A 208 46.64 29.21 -3.34
C GLU A 208 46.57 29.34 -1.81
N VAL A 209 46.92 28.26 -1.12
CA VAL A 209 47.25 28.31 0.30
C VAL A 209 48.74 28.58 0.36
N ASP A 210 49.10 29.77 0.80
CA ASP A 210 50.46 30.28 0.91
C ASP A 210 51.30 29.33 1.80
N GLU A 211 52.27 28.63 1.21
CA GLU A 211 53.22 27.78 1.94
C GLU A 211 54.18 28.69 2.72
N SER A 212 53.83 29.01 3.96
CA SER A 212 54.75 29.71 4.86
C SER A 212 56.00 28.85 5.11
N GLU A 213 57.18 29.31 4.68
CA GLU A 213 58.51 28.69 4.85
C GLU A 213 58.99 28.64 6.33
N GLN A 214 58.14 28.31 7.29
CA GLN A 214 58.54 28.17 8.69
C GLN A 214 58.68 26.68 9.05
N SER A 215 59.88 26.29 9.47
CA SER A 215 60.13 24.91 9.86
C SER A 215 59.37 24.55 11.14
N LEU A 216 58.83 23.33 11.23
CA LEU A 216 58.04 22.83 12.36
C LEU A 216 58.77 22.96 13.72
N GLU A 217 60.10 22.95 13.72
CA GLU A 217 60.92 23.09 14.92
C GLU A 217 60.90 24.52 15.48
N ASP A 218 60.76 25.54 14.62
CA ASP A 218 60.68 26.94 15.02
C ASP A 218 59.33 27.27 15.65
N LEU A 219 58.23 26.71 15.11
CA LEU A 219 56.89 26.84 15.70
C LEU A 219 56.80 26.21 17.10
N ALA A 220 57.46 25.06 17.29
CA ALA A 220 57.47 24.36 18.58
C ALA A 220 58.26 25.11 19.66
N ARG A 221 59.26 25.91 19.28
CA ARG A 221 59.99 26.80 20.20
C ARG A 221 59.15 28.01 20.58
N GLN A 222 58.44 28.61 19.63
CA GLN A 222 57.62 29.80 19.84
C GLN A 222 56.48 29.55 20.84
N LEU A 223 55.87 28.35 20.79
CA LEU A 223 54.84 27.92 21.73
C LEU A 223 55.37 27.63 23.16
N LYS A 224 56.66 27.36 23.31
CA LYS A 224 57.29 27.15 24.64
C LYS A 224 57.79 28.42 25.30
N SER A 225 57.86 29.54 24.57
CA SER A 225 58.21 30.86 25.10
C SER A 225 56.99 31.75 25.40
N MET A 226 55.77 31.21 25.29
CA MET A 226 54.54 31.83 25.77
C MET A 226 54.13 31.26 27.14
#